data_AF-A0A4S2EF80-F1
#
_entry.id   AF-A0A4S2EF80-F1
#
_cell.length_a   1.000
_cell.length_b   1.000
_cell.length_c   1.000
_cell.angle_alpha   90.00
_cell.angle_beta   90.00
_cell.angle_gamma   90.00
#
_symmetry.space_group_name_H-M   'P 1'
#
loop_
_entity.id
_entity.type
_entity.pdbx_description
1 polymer ?
#
loop_
_entity_poly.entity_id
_entity_poly.type
_entity_poly.pdbx_seq_one_letter_code
_entity_poly.pdbx_strand_id
1 'polypeptide(L)'
;MRKLLAKYYNINYYCTYKLLFFILRRMINPLYWLSLSKWENSYIKRLISFDKRQEAARMDKGTDVYISMLALNTPCIISLWMLCLVGFACTKIFRVNILAIIFGNEVLFISFLIVTGVLGYYINEIFLFKKDKYRKYFTEFEKKKRYLLYYGIYVVSTVMQVATFYLLLNNA
;
A
#
# COMPACT_ATOMS: atom_id res chain seq x y z
N MET A 1 9.72 -20.23 0.63
CA MET A 1 9.94 -18.76 0.66
C MET A 1 8.95 -17.96 -0.17
N ARG A 2 8.83 -18.15 -1.49
CA ARG A 2 7.94 -17.33 -2.38
C ARG A 2 6.47 -17.24 -1.94
N LYS A 3 5.87 -18.33 -1.43
CA LYS A 3 4.48 -18.34 -0.92
C LYS A 3 4.28 -17.48 0.33
N LEU A 4 5.25 -17.47 1.25
CA LEU A 4 5.21 -16.65 2.47
C LEU A 4 5.34 -15.17 2.12
N LEU A 5 6.26 -14.83 1.22
CA LEU A 5 6.43 -13.46 0.75
C LEU A 5 5.17 -12.95 0.05
N ALA A 6 4.55 -13.77 -0.81
CA ALA A 6 3.28 -13.43 -1.43
C ALA A 6 2.20 -13.14 -0.38
N LYS A 7 2.07 -14.00 0.63
CA LYS A 7 1.10 -13.80 1.71
C LYS A 7 1.37 -12.51 2.50
N TYR A 8 2.63 -12.21 2.81
CA TYR A 8 3.04 -10.99 3.49
C TYR A 8 2.70 -9.72 2.68
N TYR A 9 3.02 -9.69 1.37
CA TYR A 9 2.63 -8.59 0.49
C TYR A 9 1.11 -8.40 0.45
N ASN A 10 0.35 -9.50 0.34
CA ASN A 10 -1.11 -9.44 0.30
C ASN A 10 -1.72 -9.01 1.64
N ILE A 11 -1.13 -9.37 2.79
CA ILE A 11 -1.57 -8.88 4.11
C ILE A 11 -1.38 -7.36 4.20
N ASN A 12 -0.20 -6.84 3.83
CA ASN A 12 0.07 -5.41 3.87
C ASN A 12 -0.84 -4.64 2.91
N TYR A 13 -1.04 -5.16 1.70
CA TYR A 13 -1.96 -4.59 0.73
C TYR A 13 -3.41 -4.56 1.25
N TYR A 14 -3.88 -5.67 1.82
CA TYR A 14 -5.22 -5.76 2.41
C TYR A 14 -5.44 -4.78 3.57
N CYS A 15 -4.48 -4.69 4.50
CA CYS A 15 -4.58 -3.79 5.64
C CYS A 15 -4.61 -2.33 5.17
N THR A 16 -3.75 -1.97 4.22
CA THR A 16 -3.71 -0.62 3.64
C THR A 16 -5.01 -0.29 2.93
N TYR A 17 -5.53 -1.20 2.10
CA TYR A 17 -6.81 -1.03 1.42
C TYR A 17 -7.95 -0.79 2.42
N LYS A 18 -8.07 -1.62 3.45
CA LYS A 18 -9.14 -1.50 4.45
C LYS A 18 -9.04 -0.20 5.26
N LEU A 19 -7.83 0.18 5.63
CA LEU A 19 -7.56 1.39 6.38
C LEU A 19 -7.88 2.64 5.54
N LEU A 20 -7.40 2.69 4.30
CA LEU A 20 -7.73 3.77 3.36
C LEU A 20 -9.23 3.83 3.06
N PHE A 21 -9.88 2.68 2.87
CA PHE A 21 -11.31 2.61 2.67
C PHE A 21 -12.06 3.21 3.87
N PHE A 22 -11.69 2.83 5.08
CA PHE A 22 -12.29 3.38 6.29
C PHE A 22 -12.06 4.89 6.41
N ILE A 23 -10.84 5.36 6.23
CA ILE A 23 -10.49 6.79 6.35
C ILE A 23 -11.25 7.61 5.29
N LEU A 24 -11.13 7.25 4.01
CA LEU A 24 -11.69 8.05 2.92
C LEU A 24 -13.21 7.98 2.85
N ARG A 25 -13.82 6.82 3.11
CA ARG A 25 -15.27 6.64 2.96
C ARG A 25 -16.06 6.86 4.24
N ARG A 26 -15.46 6.67 5.41
CA ARG A 26 -16.18 6.71 6.70
C ARG A 26 -15.75 7.89 7.58
N MET A 27 -14.45 8.13 7.72
CA MET A 27 -13.97 9.21 8.59
C MET A 27 -14.05 10.58 7.92
N ILE A 28 -13.47 10.71 6.72
CA ILE A 28 -13.29 12.01 6.06
C ILE A 28 -14.53 12.39 5.24
N ASN A 29 -15.32 11.43 4.75
CA ASN A 29 -16.46 11.73 3.87
C ASN A 29 -17.60 12.45 4.62
N PRO A 30 -17.82 13.77 4.42
CA PRO A 30 -18.89 14.50 5.10
C PRO A 30 -20.29 14.01 4.70
N LEU A 31 -20.46 13.53 3.46
CA LEU A 31 -21.75 13.00 2.97
C LEU A 31 -22.13 11.71 3.68
N TYR A 32 -21.15 10.91 4.12
CA TYR A 32 -21.39 9.75 4.96
C TYR A 32 -21.97 10.16 6.32
N TRP A 33 -21.39 11.17 6.99
CA TRP A 33 -21.91 11.70 8.25
C TRP A 33 -23.30 12.34 8.11
N LEU A 34 -23.52 13.07 7.01
CA LEU A 34 -24.83 13.64 6.69
C LEU A 34 -25.89 12.55 6.48
N SER A 35 -25.51 11.40 5.92
CA SER A 35 -26.43 10.27 5.77
C SER A 35 -26.87 9.65 7.12
N LEU A 36 -26.06 9.79 8.17
CA LEU A 36 -26.37 9.27 9.51
C LEU A 36 -27.24 10.22 10.33
N SER A 37 -27.15 11.53 10.09
CA SER A 37 -27.77 12.57 10.93
C SER A 37 -29.27 12.81 10.68
N LYS A 38 -29.94 11.95 9.89
CA LYS A 38 -31.42 11.95 9.67
C LYS A 38 -32.03 13.33 9.32
N TRP A 39 -31.35 14.12 8.49
CA TRP A 39 -31.90 15.42 8.05
C TRP A 39 -33.04 15.24 7.04
N GLU A 40 -34.17 15.91 7.28
CA GLU A 40 -35.32 15.95 6.38
C GLU A 40 -35.22 17.08 5.35
N ASN A 41 -34.14 17.08 4.56
CA ASN A 41 -33.96 18.01 3.44
C ASN A 41 -33.83 17.26 2.10
N SER A 42 -34.65 17.64 1.11
CA SER A 42 -34.68 17.01 -0.21
C SER A 42 -33.37 17.16 -0.99
N TYR A 43 -32.68 18.30 -0.86
CA TYR A 43 -31.38 18.54 -1.50
C TYR A 43 -30.29 17.66 -0.88
N ILE A 44 -30.26 17.54 0.45
CA ILE A 44 -29.30 16.67 1.16
C ILE A 44 -29.53 15.20 0.76
N LYS A 45 -30.78 14.74 0.67
CA LYS A 45 -31.13 13.39 0.19
C LYS A 45 -30.63 13.16 -1.25
N ARG A 46 -30.72 14.17 -2.12
CA ARG A 46 -30.21 14.09 -3.50
C ARG A 46 -28.68 14.00 -3.54
N LEU A 47 -27.96 14.77 -2.72
CA LEU A 47 -26.50 14.68 -2.61
C LEU A 47 -26.03 13.31 -2.09
N ILE A 48 -26.67 12.78 -1.04
CA ILE A 48 -26.35 11.44 -0.50
C ILE A 48 -26.59 10.35 -1.54
N SER A 49 -27.69 10.43 -2.30
CA SER A 49 -27.98 9.44 -3.34
C SER A 49 -27.00 9.51 -4.52
N PHE A 50 -26.50 10.71 -4.85
CA PHE A 50 -25.44 10.89 -5.84
C PHE A 50 -24.11 10.27 -5.37
N ASP A 51 -23.70 10.50 -4.11
CA ASP A 51 -22.48 9.89 -3.53
C ASP A 51 -22.56 8.35 -3.56
N LYS A 52 -23.70 7.77 -3.16
CA LYS A 52 -23.92 6.31 -3.21
C LYS A 52 -23.82 5.76 -4.64
N ARG A 53 -24.34 6.48 -5.64
CA ARG A 53 -24.20 6.09 -7.05
C ARG A 53 -22.74 6.15 -7.51
N GLN A 54 -21.99 7.18 -7.11
CA GLN A 54 -20.56 7.26 -7.42
C GLN A 54 -19.75 6.16 -6.72
N GLU A 55 -20.06 5.84 -5.47
CA GLU A 55 -19.42 4.72 -4.76
C GLU A 55 -19.67 3.40 -5.48
N ALA A 56 -20.92 3.12 -5.88
CA ALA A 56 -21.25 1.92 -6.65
C ALA A 56 -20.55 1.88 -8.02
N ALA A 57 -20.45 3.02 -8.71
CA ALA A 57 -19.76 3.12 -10.00
C ALA A 57 -18.24 2.90 -9.91
N ARG A 58 -17.62 3.19 -8.76
CA ARG A 58 -16.18 2.98 -8.51
C ARG A 58 -15.84 1.58 -8.02
N MET A 59 -16.84 0.79 -7.64
CA MET A 59 -16.64 -0.59 -7.24
C MET A 59 -16.48 -1.47 -8.46
N ASP A 60 -15.28 -1.99 -8.69
CA ASP A 60 -15.05 -3.08 -9.63
C ASP A 60 -14.77 -4.38 -8.85
N LYS A 61 -15.50 -5.44 -9.19
CA LYS A 61 -15.33 -6.79 -8.61
C LYS A 61 -15.35 -6.84 -7.06
N GLY A 62 -16.00 -5.89 -6.41
CA GLY A 62 -16.12 -5.78 -4.95
C GLY A 62 -15.01 -4.96 -4.27
N THR A 63 -14.18 -4.27 -5.04
CA THR A 63 -13.15 -3.35 -4.53
C THR A 63 -13.27 -1.97 -5.18
N ASP A 64 -13.11 -0.90 -4.41
CA ASP A 64 -13.06 0.45 -4.95
C ASP A 64 -11.73 0.62 -5.70
N VAL A 65 -11.80 0.86 -7.01
CA VAL A 65 -10.64 0.90 -7.92
C VAL A 65 -9.64 1.97 -7.48
N TYR A 66 -10.13 3.15 -7.08
CA TYR A 66 -9.27 4.27 -6.68
C TYR A 66 -8.52 3.94 -5.39
N ILE A 67 -9.23 3.38 -4.40
CA ILE A 67 -8.61 3.00 -3.12
C ILE A 67 -7.65 1.82 -3.31
N SER A 68 -7.98 0.89 -4.20
CA SER A 68 -7.12 -0.24 -4.61
C SER A 68 -5.81 0.28 -5.21
N MET A 69 -5.86 1.26 -6.11
CA MET A 69 -4.67 1.90 -6.67
C MET A 69 -3.83 2.61 -5.59
N LEU A 70 -4.48 3.35 -4.69
CA LEU A 70 -3.76 4.04 -3.60
C LEU A 70 -3.11 3.05 -2.62
N ALA A 71 -3.76 1.92 -2.36
CA ALA A 71 -3.24 0.87 -1.49
C ALA A 71 -1.98 0.18 -2.03
N LEU A 72 -1.67 0.32 -3.33
CA LEU A 72 -0.42 -0.17 -3.91
C LEU A 72 0.82 0.57 -3.41
N ASN A 73 0.66 1.74 -2.80
CA ASN A 73 1.78 2.48 -2.25
C ASN A 73 2.55 1.65 -1.21
N THR A 74 1.86 0.93 -0.32
CA THR A 74 2.53 0.10 0.71
C THR A 74 3.40 -1.02 0.14
N PRO A 75 2.92 -1.90 -0.76
CA PRO A 75 3.79 -2.92 -1.35
C PRO A 75 4.89 -2.32 -2.23
N CYS A 76 4.69 -1.13 -2.84
CA CYS A 76 5.80 -0.38 -3.47
C CYS A 76 6.87 0.04 -2.45
N ILE A 77 6.47 0.62 -1.31
CA ILE A 77 7.39 1.04 -0.22
C ILE A 77 8.16 -0.17 0.32
N ILE A 78 7.49 -1.31 0.51
CA ILE A 78 8.14 -2.57 0.94
C ILE A 78 9.21 -2.99 -0.09
N SER A 79 8.89 -2.91 -1.39
CA SER A 79 9.83 -3.29 -2.45
C SER A 79 11.04 -2.37 -2.49
N LEU A 80 10.81 -1.06 -2.39
CA LEU A 80 11.84 -0.02 -2.27
C LEU A 80 12.76 -0.27 -1.09
N TRP A 81 12.18 -0.51 0.09
CA TRP A 81 12.92 -0.79 1.31
C TRP A 81 13.84 -2.01 1.19
N MET A 82 13.34 -3.11 0.62
CA MET A 82 14.15 -4.31 0.37
C MET A 82 15.31 -4.02 -0.58
N LEU A 83 15.10 -3.20 -1.61
CA LEU A 83 16.16 -2.80 -2.54
C LEU A 83 17.22 -1.94 -1.84
N CYS A 84 16.82 -0.99 -0.98
CA CYS A 84 17.75 -0.19 -0.19
C CYS A 84 18.62 -1.06 0.73
N LEU A 85 18.04 -2.08 1.38
CA LEU A 85 18.79 -3.02 2.21
C LEU A 85 19.82 -3.83 1.43
N VAL A 86 19.46 -4.30 0.23
CA VAL A 86 20.39 -5.00 -0.66
C VAL A 86 21.52 -4.06 -1.10
N GLY A 87 21.19 -2.81 -1.47
CA GLY A 87 22.17 -1.79 -1.81
C GLY A 87 23.16 -1.53 -0.68
N PHE A 88 22.66 -1.40 0.56
CA PHE A 88 23.50 -1.21 1.75
C PHE A 88 24.38 -2.43 2.07
N ALA A 89 23.87 -3.65 1.88
CA ALA A 89 24.69 -4.86 2.02
C ALA A 89 25.84 -4.87 0.98
N CYS A 90 25.56 -4.47 -0.26
CA CYS A 90 26.58 -4.33 -1.30
C CYS A 90 27.64 -3.28 -0.94
N THR A 91 27.27 -2.11 -0.38
CA THR A 91 28.27 -1.11 0.02
C THR A 91 29.23 -1.64 1.08
N LYS A 92 28.71 -2.41 2.06
CA LYS A 92 29.54 -3.05 3.09
C LYS A 92 30.48 -4.11 2.53
N ILE A 93 30.03 -4.92 1.57
CA ILE A 93 30.85 -5.98 0.95
C ILE A 93 31.94 -5.38 0.06
N PHE A 94 31.58 -4.46 -0.84
CA PHE A 94 32.52 -3.89 -1.80
C PHE A 94 33.37 -2.75 -1.22
N ARG A 95 33.08 -2.28 0.01
CA ARG A 95 33.68 -1.09 0.64
C ARG A 95 33.62 0.18 -0.21
N VAL A 96 32.71 0.22 -1.18
CA VAL A 96 32.42 1.39 -2.02
C VAL A 96 31.05 1.90 -1.63
N ASN A 97 30.92 3.20 -1.38
CA ASN A 97 29.67 3.80 -0.94
C ASN A 97 28.73 4.06 -2.14
N ILE A 98 28.24 2.97 -2.76
CA ILE A 98 27.37 2.98 -3.96
C ILE A 98 26.16 3.90 -3.76
N LEU A 99 25.57 3.89 -2.56
CA LEU A 99 24.44 4.76 -2.23
C LEU A 99 24.83 6.24 -2.33
N ALA A 100 25.97 6.65 -1.75
CA ALA A 100 26.44 8.04 -1.82
C ALA A 100 26.72 8.49 -3.27
N ILE A 101 27.23 7.59 -4.13
CA ILE A 101 27.46 7.89 -5.55
C ILE A 101 26.14 8.09 -6.30
N ILE A 102 25.14 7.26 -6.03
CA ILE A 102 23.81 7.36 -6.65
C ILE A 102 23.08 8.62 -6.17
N PHE A 103 23.11 8.92 -4.87
CA PHE A 103 22.44 10.10 -4.30
C PHE A 103 23.19 11.41 -4.57
N GLY A 104 24.51 11.35 -4.78
CA GLY A 104 25.35 12.52 -5.08
C GLY A 104 25.30 13.00 -6.54
N ASN A 105 24.67 12.23 -7.44
CA ASN A 105 24.53 12.59 -8.84
C ASN A 105 23.05 12.55 -9.26
N GLU A 106 22.50 13.70 -9.61
CA GLU A 106 21.08 13.87 -9.97
C GLU A 106 20.64 12.93 -11.10
N VAL A 107 21.48 12.69 -12.11
CA VAL A 107 21.15 11.82 -13.26
C VAL A 107 21.07 10.36 -12.83
N LEU A 108 22.00 9.91 -11.97
CA LEU A 108 21.99 8.56 -11.42
C LEU A 108 20.84 8.35 -10.44
N PHE A 109 20.52 9.38 -9.65
CA PHE A 109 19.38 9.37 -8.75
C PHE A 109 18.05 9.24 -9.51
N ILE A 110 17.84 10.04 -10.55
CA ILE A 110 16.63 9.96 -11.39
C ILE A 110 16.55 8.58 -12.07
N SER A 111 17.65 8.09 -12.62
CA SER A 111 17.71 6.76 -13.25
C SER A 111 17.37 5.65 -12.25
N PHE A 112 17.88 5.76 -11.02
CA PHE A 112 17.56 4.84 -9.92
C PHE A 112 16.07 4.88 -9.55
N LEU A 113 15.45 6.06 -9.48
CA LEU A 113 14.01 6.19 -9.22
C LEU A 113 13.17 5.52 -10.31
N ILE A 114 13.53 5.71 -11.59
CA ILE A 114 12.80 5.11 -12.73
C ILE A 114 12.91 3.58 -12.67
N VAL A 115 14.12 3.04 -12.54
CA VAL A 115 14.36 1.60 -12.47
C VAL A 115 13.61 0.99 -11.29
N THR A 116 13.61 1.68 -10.15
CA THR A 116 12.94 1.19 -8.95
C THR A 116 11.41 1.24 -9.08
N GLY A 117 10.86 2.27 -9.73
CA GLY A 117 9.44 2.37 -10.04
C GLY A 117 8.97 1.21 -10.94
N VAL A 118 9.74 0.90 -11.99
CA VAL A 118 9.45 -0.23 -12.90
C VAL A 118 9.56 -1.58 -12.17
N LEU A 119 10.60 -1.78 -11.36
CA LEU A 119 10.76 -2.98 -10.54
C LEU A 119 9.61 -3.14 -9.55
N GLY A 120 9.22 -2.07 -8.85
CA GLY A 120 8.10 -2.07 -7.91
C GLY A 120 6.78 -2.46 -8.59
N TYR A 121 6.52 -1.91 -9.78
CA TYR A 121 5.36 -2.29 -10.59
C TYR A 121 5.37 -3.79 -10.92
N TYR A 122 6.49 -4.32 -11.41
CA TYR A 122 6.60 -5.72 -11.79
C TYR A 122 6.45 -6.69 -10.60
N ILE A 123 7.03 -6.34 -9.45
CA ILE A 123 6.89 -7.11 -8.19
C ILE A 123 5.41 -7.14 -7.77
N ASN A 124 4.73 -5.99 -7.79
CA ASN A 124 3.31 -5.90 -7.48
C ASN A 124 2.47 -6.74 -8.44
N GLU A 125 2.77 -6.72 -9.73
CA GLU A 125 2.09 -7.55 -10.72
C GLU A 125 2.23 -9.05 -10.40
N ILE A 126 3.43 -9.53 -10.06
CA ILE A 126 3.68 -10.94 -9.74
C ILE A 126 3.00 -11.37 -8.43
N PHE A 127 3.12 -10.56 -7.38
CA PHE A 127 2.70 -10.95 -6.03
C PHE A 127 1.22 -10.66 -5.75
N LEU A 128 0.65 -9.62 -6.36
CA LEU A 128 -0.72 -9.17 -6.11
C LEU A 128 -1.64 -9.50 -7.29
N PHE A 129 -1.29 -9.09 -8.50
CA PHE A 129 -2.26 -9.08 -9.62
C PHE A 129 -2.29 -10.35 -10.46
N LYS A 130 -1.19 -11.11 -10.55
CA LYS A 130 -1.10 -12.30 -11.40
C LYS A 130 -2.18 -13.32 -11.07
N LYS A 131 -3.12 -13.56 -12.00
CA LYS A 131 -4.30 -14.44 -11.87
C LYS A 131 -5.25 -14.02 -10.73
N ASP A 132 -5.47 -12.71 -10.55
CA ASP A 132 -6.36 -12.13 -9.53
C ASP A 132 -6.04 -12.62 -8.10
N LYS A 133 -4.74 -12.77 -7.81
CA LYS A 133 -4.29 -13.41 -6.57
C LYS A 133 -4.69 -12.62 -5.33
N TYR A 134 -4.63 -11.29 -5.39
CA TYR A 134 -5.04 -10.42 -4.29
C TYR A 134 -6.51 -10.65 -3.90
N ARG A 135 -7.39 -10.88 -4.88
CA ARG A 135 -8.82 -11.12 -4.65
C ARG A 135 -9.03 -12.42 -3.86
N LYS A 136 -8.30 -13.48 -4.22
CA LYS A 136 -8.33 -14.76 -3.49
C LYS A 136 -7.90 -14.57 -2.03
N TYR A 137 -6.83 -13.81 -1.80
CA TYR A 137 -6.38 -13.50 -0.45
C TYR A 137 -7.36 -12.62 0.32
N PHE A 138 -7.99 -11.62 -0.30
CA PHE A 138 -8.99 -10.78 0.35
C PHE A 138 -10.18 -11.63 0.82
N THR A 139 -10.70 -12.52 -0.03
CA THR A 139 -11.77 -13.44 0.35
C THR A 139 -11.33 -14.39 1.47
N GLU A 140 -10.09 -14.89 1.41
CA GLU A 140 -9.53 -15.74 2.48
C GLU A 140 -9.42 -15.00 3.81
N PHE A 141 -8.96 -13.76 3.80
CA PHE A 141 -8.79 -12.93 4.99
C PHE A 141 -10.12 -12.55 5.62
N GLU A 142 -11.12 -12.17 4.79
CA GLU A 142 -12.49 -11.93 5.25
C GLU A 142 -13.13 -13.18 5.84
N LYS A 143 -12.89 -14.36 5.24
CA LYS A 143 -13.41 -15.62 5.77
C LYS A 143 -12.77 -15.99 7.11
N LYS A 144 -11.46 -15.77 7.25
CA LYS A 144 -10.70 -16.15 8.46
C LYS A 144 -10.87 -15.15 9.60
N LYS A 145 -11.20 -13.89 9.31
CA LYS A 145 -11.41 -12.80 10.29
C LYS A 145 -10.28 -12.61 11.32
N ARG A 146 -9.05 -13.00 10.99
CA ARG A 146 -7.87 -12.85 11.87
C ARG A 146 -7.29 -11.44 11.80
N TYR A 147 -8.14 -10.42 11.89
CA TYR A 147 -7.77 -9.02 11.64
C TYR A 147 -6.66 -8.54 12.58
N LEU A 148 -6.72 -8.90 13.87
CA LEU A 148 -5.70 -8.52 14.85
C LEU A 148 -4.30 -9.03 14.45
N LEU A 149 -4.22 -10.25 13.91
CA LEU A 149 -2.97 -10.81 13.42
C LEU A 149 -2.49 -10.08 12.15
N TYR A 150 -3.39 -9.78 11.21
CA TYR A 150 -3.05 -9.09 9.97
C TYR A 150 -2.54 -7.66 10.23
N TYR A 151 -3.26 -6.90 11.07
CA TYR A 151 -2.85 -5.56 11.47
C TYR A 151 -1.60 -5.59 12.36
N GLY A 152 -1.42 -6.61 13.21
CA GLY A 152 -0.18 -6.80 13.97
C GLY A 152 1.03 -6.94 13.05
N ILE A 153 0.94 -7.79 12.02
CA ILE A 153 2.00 -7.93 11.00
C ILE A 153 2.24 -6.61 10.27
N TYR A 154 1.17 -5.92 9.87
CA TYR A 154 1.26 -4.64 9.19
C TYR A 154 2.00 -3.58 10.02
N VAL A 155 1.61 -3.40 11.29
CA VAL A 155 2.23 -2.41 12.19
C VAL A 155 3.68 -2.76 12.45
N VAL A 156 3.99 -4.01 12.81
CA VAL A 156 5.38 -4.45 13.03
C VAL A 156 6.22 -4.22 11.77
N SER A 157 5.68 -4.54 10.60
CA SER A 157 6.32 -4.29 9.32
C SER A 157 6.66 -2.82 9.10
N THR A 158 5.69 -1.92 9.34
CA THR A 158 5.89 -0.48 9.19
C THR A 158 6.92 0.06 10.18
N VAL A 159 6.85 -0.35 11.46
CA VAL A 159 7.82 0.07 12.48
C VAL A 159 9.24 -0.38 12.10
N MET A 160 9.40 -1.63 11.66
CA MET A 160 10.69 -2.15 11.22
C MET A 160 11.25 -1.37 10.02
N GLN A 161 10.41 -1.06 9.02
CA GLN A 161 10.82 -0.26 7.87
C GLN A 161 11.28 1.13 8.29
N VAL A 162 10.50 1.83 9.12
CA VAL A 162 10.84 3.18 9.60
C VAL A 162 12.14 3.15 10.42
N ALA A 163 12.27 2.23 11.37
CA ALA A 163 13.46 2.11 12.21
C ALA A 163 14.72 1.83 11.38
N THR A 164 14.62 0.91 10.41
CA THR A 164 15.75 0.58 9.54
C THR A 164 16.09 1.70 8.55
N PHE A 165 15.10 2.39 7.97
CA PHE A 165 15.34 3.58 7.17
C PHE A 165 16.05 4.68 7.98
N TYR A 166 15.62 4.91 9.21
CA TYR A 166 16.27 5.86 10.10
C TYR A 166 17.73 5.49 10.39
N LEU A 167 18.00 4.20 10.67
CA LEU A 167 19.38 3.71 10.84
C LEU A 167 20.22 3.80 9.56
N LEU A 168 19.62 3.57 8.39
CA LEU A 168 20.31 3.72 7.12
C LEU A 168 20.69 5.18 6.86
N LEU A 169 19.81 6.13 7.17
CA LEU A 169 20.08 7.56 7.03
C LEU A 169 21.18 8.04 7.98
N ASN A 170 21.16 7.58 9.24
CA ASN A 170 22.17 7.98 10.23
C ASN A 170 23.55 7.34 10.03
N ASN A 171 23.64 6.24 9.28
CA ASN A 171 24.88 5.52 9.01
C ASN A 171 25.41 5.71 7.57
N ALA A 172 24.74 6.53 6.76
CA ALA A 172 25.14 6.88 5.40
C ALA A 172 26.15 8.05 5.41
#